data_AF-A0A7V2U6U2-F1
#
_entry.id   AF-A0A7V2U6U2-F1
#
_cell.length_a   1.000
_cell.length_b   1.000
_cell.length_c   1.000
_cell.angle_alpha   90.00
_cell.angle_beta   90.00
_cell.angle_gamma   90.00
#
_symmetry.space_group_name_H-M   'P 1'
#
loop_
_entity.id
_entity.type
_entity.pdbx_description
1 polymer ?
#
loop_
_entity_poly.entity_id
_entity_poly.type
_entity_poly.pdbx_seq_one_letter_code
_entity_poly.pdbx_strand_id
1 'polypeptide(L)'
;MRKADLFSTCLRAGNLDTYEEYVTRVLSKPTEGRGEPLAQGRYPFPKVRARQIRAAAETLYSGGSTIRQRLERARDCCEARRDLASHVTGLGPKQASLFLRNTGYAANVAVLDVHVLTYMDWMGLTAAPVSSVRTLAEYEMLEATFIDHSRDWGVPPDRLDLAVWVVVRVVKREHLPCR
;
A
#
# COMPACT_ATOMS: atom_id res chain seq x y z
N MET A 1 1.49 -21.39 -16.20
CA MET A 1 1.40 -20.80 -14.85
C MET A 1 -0.08 -20.68 -14.48
N ARG A 2 -0.60 -21.55 -13.59
CA ARG A 2 -1.94 -21.35 -13.03
C ARG A 2 -1.84 -20.19 -12.04
N LYS A 3 -2.42 -19.04 -12.37
CA LYS A 3 -2.72 -18.02 -11.36
C LYS A 3 -3.56 -18.73 -10.32
N ALA A 4 -3.04 -18.87 -9.10
CA ALA A 4 -3.76 -19.53 -8.03
C ALA A 4 -5.15 -18.88 -7.92
N ASP A 5 -6.17 -19.72 -7.99
CA ASP A 5 -7.57 -19.48 -7.64
C ASP A 5 -7.70 -19.09 -6.16
N LEU A 6 -6.94 -18.09 -5.70
CA LEU A 6 -6.95 -17.60 -4.32
C LEU A 6 -8.31 -17.02 -3.92
N PHE A 7 -9.15 -16.68 -4.90
CA PHE A 7 -10.44 -16.05 -4.68
C PHE A 7 -11.64 -16.80 -5.27
N SER A 8 -11.46 -17.85 -6.10
CA SER A 8 -12.61 -18.47 -6.78
C SER A 8 -13.30 -19.57 -5.97
N THR A 9 -12.64 -20.15 -4.96
CA THR A 9 -13.14 -21.40 -4.37
C THR A 9 -13.58 -21.35 -2.89
N CYS A 10 -13.24 -20.33 -2.08
CA CYS A 10 -13.39 -20.45 -0.61
C CYS A 10 -14.07 -19.31 0.16
N LEU A 11 -14.81 -18.39 -0.46
CA LEU A 11 -15.71 -17.48 0.28
C LEU A 11 -17.18 -17.97 0.31
N ARG A 12 -17.42 -19.23 -0.03
CA ARG A 12 -18.69 -19.90 0.31
C ARG A 12 -18.62 -20.39 1.74
N ALA A 13 -18.99 -19.52 2.69
CA ALA A 13 -19.33 -19.88 4.08
C ALA A 13 -18.31 -20.75 4.85
N GLY A 14 -17.04 -20.77 4.44
CA GLY A 14 -15.96 -21.40 5.19
C GLY A 14 -15.57 -20.51 6.36
N ASN A 15 -15.52 -21.08 7.56
CA ASN A 15 -15.19 -20.41 8.81
C ASN A 15 -13.98 -19.44 8.63
N LEU A 16 -14.20 -18.13 8.79
CA LEU A 16 -13.18 -17.09 8.64
C LEU A 16 -11.93 -17.35 9.50
N ASP A 17 -12.07 -18.10 10.58
CA ASP A 17 -10.96 -18.45 11.47
C ASP A 17 -10.07 -19.52 10.82
N THR A 18 -10.66 -20.50 10.11
CA THR A 18 -9.87 -21.46 9.29
C THR A 18 -9.12 -20.77 8.16
N TYR A 19 -9.66 -19.68 7.61
CA TYR A 19 -8.98 -18.85 6.63
C TYR A 19 -7.80 -18.08 7.24
N GLU A 20 -7.96 -17.48 8.43
CA GLU A 20 -6.85 -16.82 9.15
C GLU A 20 -5.71 -17.80 9.48
N GLU A 21 -6.05 -19.01 9.97
CA GLU A 21 -5.07 -20.06 10.23
C GLU A 21 -4.32 -20.47 8.96
N TYR A 22 -5.06 -20.65 7.85
CA TYR A 22 -4.47 -20.95 6.55
C TYR A 22 -3.49 -19.87 6.11
N VAL A 23 -3.90 -18.59 6.15
CA VAL A 23 -3.04 -17.46 5.76
C VAL A 23 -1.82 -17.36 6.67
N THR A 24 -2.00 -17.53 7.98
CA THR A 24 -0.89 -17.54 8.95
C THR A 24 0.13 -18.61 8.59
N ARG A 25 -0.32 -19.83 8.29
CA ARG A 25 0.54 -20.93 7.90
C ARG A 25 1.31 -20.63 6.61
N VAL A 26 0.65 -20.03 5.61
CA VAL A 26 1.30 -19.66 4.34
C VAL A 26 2.37 -18.60 4.56
N LEU A 27 2.06 -17.52 5.30
CA LEU A 27 3.00 -16.43 5.57
C LEU A 27 4.19 -16.86 6.45
N SER A 28 4.02 -17.92 7.24
CA SER A 28 5.08 -18.44 8.11
C SER A 28 6.12 -19.29 7.36
N LYS A 29 5.80 -19.75 6.13
CA LYS A 29 6.74 -20.52 5.31
C LYS A 29 7.85 -19.60 4.77
N PRO A 30 9.09 -20.09 4.65
CA PRO A 30 10.13 -19.36 3.95
C PRO A 30 9.69 -19.05 2.51
N THR A 31 9.97 -17.84 2.05
CA THR A 31 9.76 -17.51 0.65
C THR A 31 10.91 -18.06 -0.18
N GLU A 32 10.60 -18.96 -1.12
CA GLU A 32 11.57 -19.39 -2.14
C GLU A 32 11.72 -18.25 -3.15
N GLY A 33 12.78 -17.45 -2.99
CA GLY A 33 13.11 -16.39 -3.93
C GLY A 33 13.37 -16.96 -5.32
N ARG A 34 12.65 -16.48 -6.34
CA ARG A 34 13.06 -16.71 -7.73
C ARG A 34 14.33 -15.89 -8.00
N GLY A 35 15.49 -16.53 -7.85
CA GLY A 35 16.73 -16.14 -8.52
C GLY A 35 17.51 -14.93 -7.99
N GLU A 36 17.06 -14.21 -6.96
CA GLU A 36 17.85 -13.15 -6.33
C GLU A 36 18.30 -13.52 -4.91
N PRO A 37 19.58 -13.29 -4.52
CA PRO A 37 20.10 -13.61 -3.19
C PRO A 37 19.46 -12.81 -2.02
N LEU A 38 18.60 -11.83 -2.31
CA LEU A 38 18.22 -10.78 -1.37
C LEU A 38 17.02 -11.08 -0.45
N ALA A 39 16.35 -12.24 -0.56
CA ALA A 39 15.18 -12.50 0.29
C ALA A 39 14.86 -13.99 0.53
N GLN A 40 15.82 -14.78 1.01
CA GLN A 40 15.47 -15.98 1.76
C GLN A 40 15.06 -15.55 3.16
N GLY A 41 13.76 -15.26 3.32
CA GLY A 41 13.22 -14.74 4.57
C GLY A 41 11.82 -15.27 4.86
N ARG A 42 11.52 -15.39 6.15
CA ARG A 42 10.14 -15.55 6.62
C ARG A 42 9.50 -14.17 6.70
N TYR A 43 8.22 -14.07 6.38
CA TYR A 43 7.48 -12.83 6.60
C TYR A 43 7.49 -12.50 8.11
N PRO A 44 7.87 -11.30 8.57
CA PRO A 44 8.12 -11.04 9.99
C PRO A 44 6.88 -11.07 10.88
N PHE A 45 5.69 -10.77 10.33
CA PHE A 45 4.46 -10.55 11.11
C PHE A 45 3.28 -11.43 10.66
N PRO A 46 3.45 -12.76 10.53
CA PRO A 46 2.49 -13.61 9.82
C PRO A 46 1.11 -13.62 10.48
N LYS A 47 1.05 -13.67 11.81
CA LYS A 47 -0.21 -13.68 12.58
C LYS A 47 -0.98 -12.35 12.43
N VAL A 48 -0.30 -11.23 12.65
CA VAL A 48 -0.92 -9.89 12.53
C VAL A 48 -1.44 -9.67 11.12
N ARG A 49 -0.66 -10.04 10.11
CA ARG A 49 -1.05 -9.87 8.71
C ARG A 49 -2.19 -10.79 8.31
N ALA A 50 -2.22 -12.03 8.79
CA ALA A 50 -3.33 -12.94 8.55
C ALA A 50 -4.64 -12.39 9.13
N ARG A 51 -4.62 -11.89 10.38
CA ARG A 51 -5.78 -11.22 10.99
C ARG A 51 -6.25 -10.01 10.20
N GLN A 52 -5.32 -9.15 9.74
CA GLN A 52 -5.65 -8.01 8.90
C GLN A 52 -6.31 -8.45 7.59
N ILE A 53 -5.78 -9.49 6.93
CA ILE A 53 -6.34 -10.02 5.68
C ILE A 53 -7.74 -10.61 5.90
N ARG A 54 -7.95 -11.38 6.99
CA ARG A 54 -9.28 -11.89 7.39
C ARG A 54 -10.26 -10.74 7.58
N ALA A 55 -9.92 -9.77 8.43
CA ALA A 55 -10.78 -8.63 8.73
C ALA A 55 -11.08 -7.79 7.48
N ALA A 56 -10.08 -7.54 6.63
CA ALA A 56 -10.28 -6.85 5.36
C ALA A 56 -11.23 -7.61 4.42
N ALA A 57 -11.07 -8.94 4.31
CA ALA A 57 -11.95 -9.76 3.49
C ALA A 57 -13.40 -9.74 4.02
N GLU A 58 -13.58 -9.81 5.34
CA GLU A 58 -14.88 -9.70 5.99
C GLU A 58 -15.53 -8.34 5.69
N THR A 59 -14.79 -7.23 5.84
CA THR A 59 -15.31 -5.88 5.52
C THR A 59 -15.64 -5.70 4.03
N LEU A 60 -14.84 -6.27 3.14
CA LEU A 60 -14.95 -6.03 1.69
C LEU A 60 -15.96 -6.94 0.98
N TYR A 61 -16.20 -8.15 1.51
CA TYR A 61 -17.02 -9.17 0.86
C TYR A 61 -18.24 -9.62 1.67
N SER A 62 -18.43 -9.11 2.90
CA SER A 62 -19.68 -9.34 3.63
C SER A 62 -20.88 -8.83 2.83
N GLY A 63 -22.00 -9.56 2.95
CA GLY A 63 -23.25 -9.23 2.24
C GLY A 63 -23.19 -9.35 0.70
N GLY A 64 -22.19 -10.03 0.14
CA GLY A 64 -22.07 -10.24 -1.32
C GLY A 64 -21.56 -9.02 -2.10
N SER A 65 -21.07 -8.00 -1.39
CA SER A 65 -20.40 -6.85 -1.99
C SER A 65 -19.03 -7.24 -2.56
N THR A 66 -18.54 -6.45 -3.51
CA THR A 66 -17.20 -6.62 -4.08
C THR A 66 -16.38 -5.34 -3.93
N ILE A 67 -15.05 -5.48 -3.97
CA ILE A 67 -14.14 -4.32 -3.95
C ILE A 67 -14.48 -3.36 -5.09
N ARG A 68 -14.74 -3.86 -6.30
CA ARG A 68 -15.12 -3.03 -7.46
C ARG A 68 -16.37 -2.20 -7.16
N GLN A 69 -17.46 -2.82 -6.71
CA GLN A 69 -18.70 -2.10 -6.40
C GLN A 69 -18.50 -1.05 -5.30
N ARG A 70 -17.61 -1.31 -4.34
CA ARG A 70 -17.29 -0.35 -3.29
C ARG A 70 -16.54 0.85 -3.84
N LEU A 71 -15.57 0.63 -4.72
CA LEU A 71 -14.83 1.70 -5.39
C LEU A 71 -15.75 2.54 -6.30
N GLU A 72 -16.59 1.90 -7.12
CA GLU A 72 -17.52 2.58 -8.04
C GLU A 72 -18.54 3.50 -7.34
N ARG A 73 -18.75 3.35 -6.02
CA ARG A 73 -19.59 4.26 -5.22
C ARG A 73 -18.89 5.56 -4.85
N ALA A 74 -17.56 5.60 -4.90
CA ALA A 74 -16.79 6.80 -4.62
C ALA A 74 -16.83 7.75 -5.83
N ARG A 75 -17.01 9.04 -5.58
CA ARG A 75 -17.03 10.10 -6.60
C ARG A 75 -15.66 10.31 -7.23
N ASP A 76 -14.60 10.14 -6.45
CA ASP A 76 -13.23 10.34 -6.89
C ASP A 76 -12.25 9.41 -6.14
N CYS A 77 -10.98 9.48 -6.56
CA CYS A 77 -9.90 8.69 -5.97
C CYS A 77 -9.61 9.05 -4.50
N CYS A 78 -9.85 10.31 -4.10
CA CYS A 78 -9.67 10.74 -2.72
C CYS A 78 -10.72 10.08 -1.83
N GLU A 79 -12.00 10.12 -2.22
CA GLU A 79 -13.10 9.47 -1.51
C GLU A 79 -12.92 7.96 -1.45
N ALA A 80 -12.50 7.32 -2.54
CA ALA A 80 -12.17 5.90 -2.56
C ALA A 80 -11.05 5.57 -1.55
N ARG A 81 -10.02 6.41 -1.48
CA ARG A 81 -8.95 6.26 -0.49
C ARG A 81 -9.47 6.44 0.93
N ARG A 82 -10.25 7.50 1.20
CA ARG A 82 -10.79 7.76 2.55
C ARG A 82 -11.64 6.58 3.02
N ASP A 83 -12.49 6.04 2.15
CA ASP A 83 -13.32 4.87 2.44
C ASP A 83 -12.47 3.64 2.78
N LEU A 84 -11.51 3.28 1.92
CA LEU A 84 -10.61 2.15 2.18
C LEU A 84 -9.81 2.34 3.48
N ALA A 85 -9.26 3.54 3.69
CA ALA A 85 -8.40 3.83 4.83
C ALA A 85 -9.15 3.86 6.17
N SER A 86 -10.43 4.21 6.14
CA SER A 86 -11.26 4.34 7.35
C SER A 86 -11.93 3.02 7.73
N HIS A 87 -12.30 2.20 6.76
CA HIS A 87 -13.13 1.01 7.00
C HIS A 87 -12.36 -0.31 6.91
N VAL A 88 -11.29 -0.38 6.12
CA VAL A 88 -10.59 -1.65 5.86
C VAL A 88 -9.38 -1.79 6.79
N THR A 89 -9.48 -2.70 7.76
CA THR A 89 -8.41 -2.98 8.71
C THR A 89 -7.07 -3.28 8.01
N GLY A 90 -6.02 -2.55 8.37
CA GLY A 90 -4.68 -2.72 7.80
C GLY A 90 -4.41 -1.95 6.50
N LEU A 91 -5.39 -1.21 5.98
CA LEU A 91 -5.18 -0.20 4.93
C LEU A 91 -5.12 1.18 5.58
N GLY A 92 -3.93 1.74 5.79
CA GLY A 92 -3.77 3.17 6.05
C GLY A 92 -3.81 3.99 4.76
N PRO A 93 -3.75 5.34 4.83
CA PRO A 93 -3.81 6.23 3.66
C PRO A 93 -2.82 5.84 2.56
N LYS A 94 -1.57 5.54 2.93
CA LYS A 94 -0.53 5.05 2.01
C LYS A 94 -0.91 3.73 1.33
N GLN A 95 -1.40 2.76 2.11
CA GLN A 95 -1.72 1.43 1.59
C GLN A 95 -2.95 1.48 0.68
N ALA A 96 -3.92 2.34 1.00
CA ALA A 96 -5.05 2.64 0.14
C ALA A 96 -4.60 3.33 -1.17
N SER A 97 -3.78 4.38 -1.11
CA SER A 97 -3.19 5.01 -2.31
C SER A 97 -2.42 3.99 -3.16
N LEU A 98 -1.59 3.15 -2.55
CA LEU A 98 -0.85 2.08 -3.23
C LEU A 98 -1.78 1.09 -3.92
N PHE A 99 -2.87 0.69 -3.26
CA PHE A 99 -3.86 -0.21 -3.83
C PHE A 99 -4.57 0.41 -5.04
N LEU A 100 -5.05 1.65 -4.92
CA LEU A 100 -5.74 2.35 -6.01
C LEU A 100 -4.83 2.56 -7.23
N ARG A 101 -3.56 2.90 -7.00
CA ARG A 101 -2.56 3.02 -8.07
C ARG A 101 -2.26 1.68 -8.72
N ASN A 102 -2.00 0.63 -7.94
CA ASN A 102 -1.62 -0.69 -8.47
C ASN A 102 -2.74 -1.41 -9.21
N THR A 103 -3.99 -1.11 -8.88
CA THR A 103 -5.17 -1.66 -9.59
C THR A 103 -5.52 -0.86 -10.85
N GLY A 104 -4.86 0.27 -11.08
CA GLY A 104 -5.19 1.19 -12.17
C GLY A 104 -6.50 1.94 -11.95
N TYR A 105 -7.07 1.92 -10.73
CA TYR A 105 -8.30 2.63 -10.40
C TYR A 105 -8.10 4.15 -10.41
N ALA A 106 -6.95 4.61 -9.94
CA ALA A 106 -6.61 6.02 -9.92
C ALA A 106 -5.31 6.26 -10.68
N ALA A 107 -5.37 7.19 -11.64
CA ALA A 107 -4.18 7.87 -12.18
C ALA A 107 -3.97 9.16 -11.39
N ASN A 108 -2.72 9.62 -11.27
CA ASN A 108 -2.34 10.84 -10.56
C ASN A 108 -2.50 10.83 -9.02
N VAL A 109 -2.35 9.67 -8.38
CA VAL A 109 -2.26 9.54 -6.91
C VAL A 109 -0.81 9.26 -6.53
N ALA A 110 -0.31 9.92 -5.47
CA ALA A 110 1.03 9.66 -4.96
C ALA A 110 1.01 8.70 -3.76
N VAL A 111 1.98 7.79 -3.71
CA VAL A 111 2.20 6.89 -2.59
C VAL A 111 3.30 7.47 -1.69
N LEU A 112 2.90 8.25 -0.67
CA LEU A 112 3.83 8.85 0.29
C LEU A 112 4.34 7.79 1.27
N ASP A 113 5.49 7.21 0.94
CA ASP A 113 6.25 6.34 1.82
C ASP A 113 7.46 7.05 2.42
N VAL A 114 8.25 6.33 3.23
CA VAL A 114 9.43 6.93 3.88
C VAL A 114 10.45 7.48 2.86
N HIS A 115 10.54 6.91 1.66
CA HIS A 115 11.45 7.36 0.61
C HIS A 115 10.94 8.64 -0.04
N VAL A 116 9.64 8.70 -0.35
CA VAL A 116 9.01 9.91 -0.88
C VAL A 116 9.05 11.05 0.13
N LEU A 117 8.74 10.78 1.41
CA LEU A 117 8.85 11.79 2.48
C LEU A 117 10.30 12.26 2.68
N THR A 118 11.28 11.36 2.57
CA THR A 118 12.71 11.75 2.61
C THR A 118 13.06 12.68 1.44
N TYR A 119 12.55 12.38 0.24
CA TYR A 119 12.76 13.23 -0.92
C TYR A 119 12.10 14.60 -0.77
N MET A 120 10.87 14.65 -0.26
CA MET A 120 10.17 15.91 0.01
C MET A 120 10.97 16.80 0.97
N ASP A 121 11.57 16.21 2.01
CA ASP A 121 12.47 16.90 2.93
C ASP A 121 13.74 17.42 2.22
N TRP A 122 14.40 16.59 1.40
CA TRP A 122 15.58 16.99 0.63
C TRP A 122 15.31 18.13 -0.36
N MET A 123 14.12 18.16 -0.93
CA MET A 123 13.70 19.19 -1.87
C MET A 123 13.12 20.44 -1.19
N GLY A 124 13.02 20.46 0.15
CA GLY A 124 12.46 21.58 0.89
C GLY A 124 10.94 21.76 0.70
N LEU A 125 10.21 20.70 0.37
CA LEU A 125 8.76 20.73 0.14
C LEU A 125 7.95 20.72 1.45
N THR A 126 8.60 20.46 2.58
CA THR A 126 8.00 20.45 3.92
C THR A 126 8.75 21.42 4.82
N ALA A 127 8.03 22.13 5.70
CA ALA A 127 8.64 23.08 6.63
C ALA A 127 9.58 22.43 7.66
N ALA A 128 9.38 21.15 7.95
CA ALA A 128 10.23 20.33 8.81
C ALA A 128 10.24 18.87 8.33
N PRO A 129 11.26 18.07 8.70
CA PRO A 129 11.33 16.67 8.29
C PRO A 129 10.13 15.86 8.79
N VAL A 130 9.39 15.25 7.86
CA VAL A 130 8.25 14.38 8.17
C VAL A 130 8.68 12.92 8.14
N SER A 131 8.84 12.31 9.32
CA SER A 131 9.24 10.90 9.43
C SER A 131 8.07 9.91 9.30
N SER A 132 6.85 10.35 9.64
CA SER A 132 5.65 9.54 9.57
C SER A 132 4.40 10.41 9.46
N VAL A 133 3.45 10.00 8.64
CA VAL A 133 2.13 10.65 8.54
C VAL A 133 1.16 9.97 9.50
N ARG A 134 0.53 10.75 10.38
CA ARG A 134 -0.32 10.23 11.46
C ARG A 134 -1.80 10.28 11.15
N THR A 135 -2.21 11.24 10.33
CA THR A 135 -3.63 11.46 10.02
C THR A 135 -3.88 11.42 8.51
N LEU A 136 -5.12 11.11 8.13
CA LEU A 136 -5.52 11.17 6.73
C LEU A 136 -5.37 12.60 6.19
N ALA A 137 -5.82 13.61 6.92
CA ALA A 137 -5.72 15.02 6.50
C ALA A 137 -4.27 15.47 6.23
N GLU A 138 -3.34 15.09 7.12
CA GLU A 138 -1.90 15.33 6.92
C GLU A 138 -1.37 14.63 5.66
N TYR A 139 -1.83 13.39 5.39
CA TYR A 139 -1.48 12.67 4.16
C TYR A 139 -1.95 13.43 2.92
N GLU A 140 -3.20 13.90 2.89
CA GLU A 140 -3.76 14.60 1.73
C GLU A 140 -3.07 15.94 1.50
N MET A 141 -2.70 16.65 2.57
CA MET A 141 -1.94 17.89 2.48
C MET A 141 -0.55 17.67 1.87
N LEU A 142 0.20 16.69 2.39
CA LEU A 142 1.52 16.36 1.86
C LEU A 142 1.43 15.84 0.41
N GLU A 143 0.38 15.09 0.10
CA GLU A 143 0.16 14.57 -1.25
C GLU A 143 -0.11 15.72 -2.22
N ALA A 144 -0.94 16.70 -1.84
CA ALA A 144 -1.18 17.87 -2.65
C ALA A 144 0.13 18.62 -2.97
N THR A 145 0.96 18.87 -1.96
CA THR A 145 2.29 19.48 -2.15
C THR A 145 3.17 18.67 -3.10
N PHE A 146 3.18 17.34 -2.98
CA PHE A 146 3.95 16.47 -3.88
C PHE A 146 3.38 16.47 -5.31
N ILE A 147 2.05 16.50 -5.46
CA ILE A 147 1.38 16.58 -6.76
C ILE A 147 1.71 17.91 -7.44
N ASP A 148 1.66 19.02 -6.72
CA ASP A 148 2.02 20.34 -7.27
C ASP A 148 3.48 20.36 -7.72
N HIS A 149 4.39 19.85 -6.89
CA HIS A 149 5.78 19.65 -7.29
C HIS A 149 5.89 18.75 -8.55
N SER A 150 5.13 17.67 -8.64
CA SER A 150 5.16 16.81 -9.84
C SER A 150 4.70 17.53 -11.12
N ARG A 151 3.73 18.44 -10.99
CA ARG A 151 3.23 19.27 -12.09
C ARG A 151 4.29 20.25 -12.57
N ASP A 152 5.04 20.86 -11.67
CA ASP A 152 6.14 21.77 -12.02
C ASP A 152 7.23 21.07 -12.84
N TRP A 153 7.45 19.77 -12.59
CA TRP A 153 8.37 18.93 -13.37
C TRP A 153 7.76 18.33 -14.64
N GLY A 154 6.45 18.51 -14.87
CA GLY A 154 5.74 17.93 -16.02
C GLY A 154 5.64 16.40 -15.97
N VAL A 155 5.74 15.79 -14.79
CA VAL A 155 5.70 14.33 -14.61
C VAL A 155 4.48 13.93 -13.79
N PRO A 156 3.69 12.92 -14.21
CA PRO A 156 2.61 12.40 -13.39
C PRO A 156 3.09 11.94 -12.00
N PRO A 157 2.35 12.21 -10.92
CA PRO A 157 2.82 11.96 -9.55
C PRO A 157 3.04 10.47 -9.25
N ASP A 158 2.28 9.57 -9.90
CA ASP A 158 2.45 8.11 -9.81
C ASP A 158 3.75 7.60 -10.46
N ARG A 159 4.29 8.36 -11.43
CA ARG A 159 5.59 8.06 -12.03
C ARG A 159 6.72 8.67 -11.22
N LEU A 160 6.50 9.89 -10.72
CA LEU A 160 7.48 10.58 -9.90
C LEU A 160 7.71 9.82 -8.58
N ASP A 161 6.64 9.34 -7.91
CA ASP A 161 6.77 8.59 -6.66
C ASP A 161 7.62 7.32 -6.84
N LEU A 162 7.45 6.62 -7.97
CA LEU A 162 8.18 5.40 -8.29
C LEU A 162 9.66 5.70 -8.57
N ALA A 163 9.92 6.75 -9.35
CA ALA A 163 11.29 7.20 -9.62
C ALA A 163 12.01 7.61 -8.34
N VAL A 164 11.35 8.42 -7.50
CA VAL A 164 11.84 8.83 -6.19
C VAL A 164 12.12 7.62 -5.31
N TRP A 165 11.21 6.65 -5.26
CA TRP A 165 11.40 5.42 -4.49
C TRP A 165 12.68 4.68 -4.89
N VAL A 166 12.91 4.47 -6.19
CA VAL A 166 14.12 3.80 -6.70
C VAL A 166 15.38 4.59 -6.34
N VAL A 167 15.39 5.89 -6.63
CA VAL A 167 16.58 6.74 -6.44
C VAL A 167 16.93 6.86 -4.96
N VAL A 168 15.98 7.19 -4.10
CA VAL A 168 16.23 7.35 -2.66
C VAL A 168 16.67 6.02 -2.04
N ARG A 169 16.13 4.87 -2.48
CA ARG A 169 16.59 3.55 -2.04
C ARG A 169 18.07 3.34 -2.36
N VAL A 170 18.52 3.72 -3.55
CA VAL A 170 19.93 3.61 -3.95
C VAL A 170 20.79 4.58 -3.16
N VAL A 171 20.40 5.85 -3.05
CA VAL A 171 21.15 6.85 -2.27
C VAL A 171 21.32 6.44 -0.82
N LYS A 172 20.26 5.93 -0.17
CA LYS A 172 20.34 5.44 1.22
C LYS A 172 21.29 4.25 1.37
N ARG A 173 21.46 3.43 0.34
CA ARG A 173 22.40 2.29 0.34
C ARG A 173 23.84 2.72 0.15
N GLU A 174 24.09 3.66 -0.76
CA GLU A 174 25.45 4.05 -1.17
C GLU A 174 26.04 5.19 -0.33
N HIS A 175 25.21 6.05 0.27
CA HIS A 175 25.67 7.33 0.85
C HIS A 175 25.23 7.59 2.28
N LEU A 176 24.38 6.75 2.88
CA LEU A 176 24.10 6.80 4.31
C LEU A 176 24.70 5.55 4.96
N PRO A 177 25.79 5.66 5.76
CA PRO A 177 26.33 4.50 6.45
C PRO A 177 25.25 3.91 7.35
N CYS A 178 25.12 2.58 7.34
CA CYS A 178 24.28 1.84 8.28
C CYS A 178 24.49 2.40 9.69
N ARG A 179 23.42 2.93 10.29
CA ARG A 179 23.34 3.15 11.74
C ARG A 179 22.73 1.94 12.39
#